data_AF-A0A2T5GH01-F1
#
_entry.id   AF-A0A2T5GH01-F1
#
_cell.length_a   1.000
_cell.length_b   1.000
_cell.length_c   1.000
_cell.angle_alpha   90.00
_cell.angle_beta   90.00
_cell.angle_gamma   90.00
#
_symmetry.space_group_name_H-M   'P 1'
#
loop_
_entity.id
_entity.type
_entity.pdbx_description
1 polymer ?
#
loop_
_entity_poly.entity_id
_entity_poly.type
_entity_poly.pdbx_seq_one_letter_code
_entity_poly.pdbx_strand_id
1 'polypeptide(L)'
;MSEREDKNPLPFNELAQSVSSREFETLSPEELIQVMAHAYLVSGRFNGLPLMKLAGDDHEETRRSLRVLIDCGLATIVFGDIHPNPFIRALPDEPKEETLRKLDERGFVQGNFYPTRAYLDTVVTPEQYPGRPYTYELARGEPQLGHRAFELRILEDYRNDPRFEYSTNDIQGQIYAHDDAGVRSEENVYLRFGFAFGEDRAMFVAAMLWDLSQLSLEAQQRWRMREVDVPTSLHPDHHRAVMGHFPERLSLYEAFIMELETMNRIAAAIGRPGLFRHDHSRDRPREFGSLLRPTVKEFNDFVATLDKMISDNIDLAFFGDDVARERRIDVEGGGFRLERKGSLQLLEEWLRQKFRPREPAPMDDMLATFRKVRKLRNKPAHVGVGNAFDPDIALKQRDLMEQAYTALRTLRLILMNHPLAREVEIDSHLREGLIWTP
;
A
#
# COMPACT_ATOMS: atom_id res chain seq x y z
N MET A 1 -46.22 -8.93 -37.87
CA MET A 1 -45.42 -8.45 -39.02
C MET A 1 -44.45 -7.41 -38.53
N SER A 2 -43.19 -7.82 -38.34
CA SER A 2 -41.97 -7.04 -38.50
C SER A 2 -40.87 -7.88 -37.87
N GLU A 3 -40.37 -8.82 -38.67
CA GLU A 3 -39.11 -9.51 -38.46
C GLU A 3 -38.00 -8.48 -38.28
N ARG A 4 -37.22 -8.62 -37.20
CA ARG A 4 -35.83 -8.19 -37.18
C ARG A 4 -35.02 -9.40 -36.75
N GLU A 5 -34.36 -9.97 -37.75
CA GLU A 5 -33.35 -11.00 -37.63
C GLU A 5 -32.26 -10.53 -36.66
N ASP A 6 -32.22 -11.14 -35.49
CA ASP A 6 -31.00 -11.20 -34.68
C ASP A 6 -29.95 -11.94 -35.50
N LYS A 7 -29.04 -11.20 -36.11
CA LYS A 7 -27.79 -11.74 -36.64
C LYS A 7 -26.89 -12.11 -35.46
N ASN A 8 -27.23 -13.24 -34.86
CA ASN A 8 -26.34 -14.00 -34.00
C ASN A 8 -25.09 -14.36 -34.82
N PRO A 9 -23.86 -14.02 -34.41
CA PRO A 9 -22.69 -14.64 -35.03
C PRO A 9 -22.71 -16.15 -34.74
N LEU A 10 -22.72 -16.94 -35.82
CA LEU A 10 -22.72 -18.41 -35.86
C LEU A 10 -21.53 -19.04 -35.07
N PRO A 11 -21.59 -20.34 -34.72
CA PRO A 11 -21.94 -20.90 -33.42
C PRO A 11 -20.69 -21.26 -32.59
N PHE A 12 -20.25 -20.38 -31.67
CA PHE A 12 -19.18 -20.71 -30.71
C PHE A 12 -19.66 -21.67 -29.60
N ASN A 13 -20.97 -21.74 -29.37
CA ASN A 13 -21.58 -22.55 -28.30
C ASN A 13 -21.65 -24.06 -28.60
N GLU A 14 -21.62 -24.48 -29.87
CA GLU A 14 -21.82 -25.89 -30.23
C GLU A 14 -20.55 -26.74 -29.99
N LEU A 15 -19.35 -26.18 -30.23
CA LEU A 15 -18.06 -26.84 -29.95
C LEU A 15 -17.78 -26.95 -28.44
N ALA A 16 -18.21 -26.00 -27.61
CA ALA A 16 -17.99 -26.06 -26.17
C ALA A 16 -18.93 -27.06 -25.46
N GLN A 17 -20.10 -27.34 -26.06
CA GLN A 17 -21.08 -28.29 -25.51
C GLN A 17 -20.89 -29.73 -26.01
N SER A 18 -20.19 -29.94 -27.14
CA SER A 18 -19.95 -31.29 -27.69
C SER A 18 -18.78 -32.03 -27.03
N VAL A 19 -17.86 -31.34 -26.35
CA VAL A 19 -16.61 -31.94 -25.87
C VAL A 19 -16.77 -32.54 -24.47
N SER A 20 -17.51 -33.65 -24.42
CA SER A 20 -17.64 -34.55 -23.28
C SER A 20 -16.37 -35.41 -23.19
N SER A 21 -15.40 -35.03 -22.35
CA SER A 21 -14.35 -35.83 -21.68
C SER A 21 -13.62 -36.99 -22.42
N ARG A 22 -13.78 -37.16 -23.73
CA ARG A 22 -13.17 -38.23 -24.56
C ARG A 22 -12.64 -37.77 -25.92
N GLU A 23 -12.70 -36.48 -26.27
CA GLU A 23 -12.38 -35.98 -27.62
C GLU A 23 -11.21 -34.99 -27.70
N PHE A 24 -10.46 -34.77 -26.63
CA PHE A 24 -9.33 -33.81 -26.65
C PHE A 24 -8.02 -34.39 -27.18
N GLU A 25 -7.94 -35.70 -27.47
CA GLU A 25 -6.67 -36.37 -27.82
C GLU A 25 -6.14 -36.02 -29.23
N THR A 26 -6.96 -35.38 -30.09
CA THR A 26 -6.65 -35.17 -31.53
C THR A 26 -6.90 -33.74 -32.06
N LEU A 27 -7.01 -32.73 -31.18
CA LEU A 27 -7.31 -31.36 -31.61
C LEU A 27 -6.18 -30.74 -32.44
N SER A 28 -6.55 -30.13 -33.57
CA SER A 28 -5.64 -29.27 -34.34
C SER A 28 -5.19 -28.04 -33.52
N PRO A 29 -4.07 -27.39 -33.86
CA PRO A 29 -3.64 -26.15 -33.22
C PRO A 29 -4.76 -25.09 -33.18
N GLU A 30 -5.51 -24.93 -34.27
CA GLU A 30 -6.60 -23.96 -34.40
C GLU A 30 -7.78 -24.27 -33.47
N GLU A 31 -8.20 -25.54 -33.37
CA GLU A 31 -9.28 -25.94 -32.47
C GLU A 31 -8.84 -25.80 -31.00
N LEU A 32 -7.59 -26.17 -30.71
CA LEU A 32 -7.03 -26.13 -29.37
C LEU A 32 -6.97 -24.70 -28.81
N ILE A 33 -6.51 -23.73 -29.59
CA ILE A 33 -6.45 -22.33 -29.15
C ILE A 33 -7.86 -21.72 -28.98
N GLN A 34 -8.84 -22.12 -29.81
CA GLN A 34 -10.22 -21.66 -29.68
C GLN A 34 -10.88 -22.18 -28.39
N VAL A 35 -10.75 -23.48 -28.11
CA VAL A 35 -11.22 -24.11 -26.87
C VAL A 35 -10.61 -23.40 -25.66
N MET A 36 -9.30 -23.16 -25.70
CA MET A 36 -8.59 -22.48 -24.62
C MET A 36 -9.09 -21.06 -24.42
N ALA A 37 -9.17 -20.26 -25.49
CA ALA A 37 -9.63 -18.88 -25.38
C ALA A 37 -11.06 -18.79 -24.86
N HIS A 38 -11.94 -19.71 -25.27
CA HIS A 38 -13.28 -19.83 -24.70
C HIS A 38 -13.23 -20.15 -23.20
N ALA A 39 -12.45 -21.16 -22.79
CA ALA A 39 -12.31 -21.53 -21.37
C ALA A 39 -11.77 -20.36 -20.52
N TYR A 40 -10.79 -19.62 -21.05
CA TYR A 40 -10.22 -18.43 -20.43
C TYR A 40 -11.27 -17.35 -20.20
N LEU A 41 -11.98 -16.94 -21.26
CA LEU A 41 -12.92 -15.83 -21.24
C LEU A 41 -14.18 -16.14 -20.42
N VAL A 42 -14.68 -17.39 -20.46
CA VAL A 42 -15.90 -17.81 -19.74
C VAL A 42 -15.64 -18.17 -18.28
N SER A 43 -14.38 -18.40 -17.88
CA SER A 43 -14.04 -18.72 -16.47
C SER A 43 -14.45 -17.65 -15.45
N GLY A 44 -14.73 -16.41 -15.91
CA GLY A 44 -15.04 -15.26 -15.07
C GLY A 44 -13.85 -14.71 -14.27
N ARG A 45 -12.75 -15.46 -14.19
CA ARG A 45 -11.51 -15.10 -13.49
C ARG A 45 -10.27 -15.12 -14.38
N PHE A 46 -10.43 -15.36 -15.67
CA PHE A 46 -9.33 -15.43 -16.63
C PHE A 46 -8.30 -16.51 -16.23
N ASN A 47 -8.81 -17.68 -15.83
CA ASN A 47 -7.99 -18.81 -15.40
C ASN A 47 -7.48 -19.62 -16.60
N GLY A 48 -6.30 -20.23 -16.43
CA GLY A 48 -5.74 -21.15 -17.40
C GLY A 48 -6.48 -22.48 -17.43
N LEU A 49 -6.33 -23.20 -18.55
CA LEU A 49 -6.84 -24.56 -18.68
C LEU A 49 -5.73 -25.54 -18.30
N PRO A 50 -5.93 -26.38 -17.26
CA PRO A 50 -4.92 -27.37 -16.89
C PRO A 50 -4.67 -28.34 -18.05
N LEU A 51 -3.40 -28.56 -18.41
CA LEU A 51 -3.04 -29.48 -19.50
C LEU A 51 -3.53 -30.91 -19.23
N MET A 52 -3.50 -31.33 -17.96
CA MET A 52 -4.05 -32.62 -17.52
C MET A 52 -5.56 -32.76 -17.77
N LYS A 53 -6.32 -31.65 -17.76
CA LYS A 53 -7.76 -31.68 -18.12
C LYS A 53 -7.98 -31.75 -19.62
N LEU A 54 -7.00 -31.28 -20.40
CA LEU A 54 -7.06 -31.32 -21.85
C LEU A 54 -6.80 -32.75 -22.32
N ALA A 55 -5.64 -33.34 -22.06
CA ALA A 55 -5.26 -34.60 -22.69
C ALA A 55 -5.09 -35.79 -21.73
N GLY A 56 -5.43 -35.64 -20.44
CA GLY A 56 -5.11 -36.65 -19.45
C GLY A 56 -3.59 -36.76 -19.29
N ASP A 57 -3.02 -37.86 -19.79
CA ASP A 57 -1.57 -38.05 -19.86
C ASP A 57 -0.94 -37.23 -21.01
N ASP A 58 0.39 -37.13 -21.02
CA ASP A 58 1.16 -36.33 -21.99
C ASP A 58 1.10 -36.89 -23.42
N HIS A 59 -0.02 -36.61 -24.10
CA HIS A 59 -0.27 -37.11 -25.45
C HIS A 59 0.56 -36.35 -26.50
N GLU A 60 1.29 -37.10 -27.34
CA GLU A 60 2.26 -36.55 -28.30
C GLU A 60 1.61 -35.62 -29.34
N GLU A 61 0.40 -35.90 -29.80
CA GLU A 61 -0.30 -35.04 -30.76
C GLU A 61 -0.68 -33.70 -30.14
N THR A 62 -1.21 -33.72 -28.92
CA THR A 62 -1.50 -32.50 -28.14
C THR A 62 -0.23 -31.70 -27.89
N ARG A 63 0.86 -32.37 -27.49
CA ARG A 63 2.17 -31.75 -27.30
C ARG A 63 2.63 -31.07 -28.59
N ARG A 64 2.50 -31.73 -29.75
CA ARG A 64 2.83 -31.16 -31.06
C ARG A 64 2.00 -29.91 -31.35
N SER A 65 0.68 -29.94 -31.13
CA SER A 65 -0.20 -28.78 -31.33
C SER A 65 0.17 -27.61 -30.40
N LEU A 66 0.46 -27.89 -29.12
CA LEU A 66 0.93 -26.89 -28.16
C LEU A 66 2.24 -26.24 -28.61
N ARG A 67 3.21 -27.04 -29.06
CA ARG A 67 4.50 -26.52 -29.55
C ARG A 67 4.32 -25.56 -30.72
N VAL A 68 3.47 -25.92 -31.69
CA VAL A 68 3.16 -25.04 -32.83
C VAL A 68 2.59 -23.70 -32.35
N LEU A 69 1.63 -23.72 -31.42
CA LEU A 69 1.01 -22.51 -30.88
C LEU A 69 2.00 -21.63 -30.10
N ILE A 70 2.88 -22.24 -29.32
CA ILE A 70 3.92 -21.54 -28.56
C ILE A 70 4.98 -20.95 -29.49
N ASP A 71 5.42 -21.70 -30.50
CA ASP A 71 6.40 -21.23 -31.49
C ASP A 71 5.87 -20.03 -32.30
N CYS A 72 4.58 -20.04 -32.63
CA CYS A 72 3.87 -18.94 -33.26
C CYS A 72 3.56 -17.77 -32.30
N GLY A 73 3.84 -17.91 -31.00
CA GLY A 73 3.57 -16.88 -29.99
C GLY A 73 2.08 -16.66 -29.70
N LEU A 74 1.22 -17.61 -30.05
CA LEU A 74 -0.25 -17.53 -29.85
C LEU A 74 -0.67 -18.10 -28.49
N ALA A 75 0.18 -18.90 -27.86
CA ALA A 75 -0.10 -19.49 -26.56
C ALA A 75 1.14 -19.59 -25.67
N THR A 76 0.91 -19.77 -24.37
CA THR A 76 1.94 -20.02 -23.36
C THR A 76 1.44 -21.02 -22.32
N ILE A 77 2.35 -21.50 -21.46
CA ILE A 77 2.05 -22.43 -20.37
C ILE A 77 2.69 -21.90 -19.09
N VAL A 78 1.92 -21.84 -18.01
CA VAL A 78 2.39 -21.50 -16.66
C VAL A 78 2.50 -22.77 -15.82
N PHE A 79 3.67 -23.00 -15.23
CA PHE A 79 3.99 -24.22 -14.47
C PHE A 79 4.00 -24.05 -12.96
N GLY A 80 3.71 -22.86 -12.44
CA GLY A 80 3.57 -22.63 -11.00
C GLY A 80 4.90 -22.48 -10.25
N ASP A 81 6.00 -22.23 -10.96
CA ASP A 81 7.35 -22.14 -10.39
C ASP A 81 7.83 -20.71 -10.12
N ILE A 82 7.38 -19.73 -10.91
CA ILE A 82 7.60 -18.30 -10.59
C ILE A 82 6.57 -17.80 -9.59
N HIS A 83 5.30 -18.11 -9.82
CA HIS A 83 4.20 -17.86 -8.89
C HIS A 83 3.55 -19.21 -8.54
N PRO A 84 3.35 -19.54 -7.25
CA PRO A 84 2.98 -20.90 -6.82
C PRO A 84 1.61 -21.37 -7.29
N ASN A 85 0.74 -20.45 -7.71
CA ASN A 85 -0.56 -20.77 -8.28
C ASN A 85 -0.52 -20.70 -9.82
N PRO A 86 -0.48 -21.83 -10.55
CA PRO A 86 -0.44 -21.84 -12.02
C PRO A 86 -1.80 -21.59 -12.67
N PHE A 87 -2.90 -21.67 -11.92
CA PHE A 87 -4.26 -21.44 -12.44
C PHE A 87 -4.56 -19.97 -12.72
N ILE A 88 -3.68 -19.06 -12.28
CA ILE A 88 -3.75 -17.64 -12.62
C ILE A 88 -2.52 -17.23 -13.43
N ARG A 89 -2.74 -16.34 -14.38
CA ARG A 89 -1.66 -15.65 -15.10
C ARG A 89 -1.18 -14.47 -14.25
N ALA A 90 -0.47 -14.78 -13.16
CA ALA A 90 -0.06 -13.79 -12.16
C ALA A 90 0.91 -12.74 -12.73
N LEU A 91 1.88 -13.19 -13.52
CA LEU A 91 3.03 -12.41 -14.00
C LEU A 91 3.09 -12.43 -15.54
N PRO A 92 3.92 -11.57 -16.17
CA PRO A 92 4.19 -11.63 -17.61
C PRO A 92 4.64 -13.02 -18.06
N ASP A 93 4.32 -13.35 -19.31
CA ASP A 93 4.69 -14.64 -19.89
C ASP A 93 6.20 -14.79 -19.96
N GLU A 94 6.68 -16.00 -19.70
CA GLU A 94 8.08 -16.35 -19.94
C GLU A 94 8.40 -16.35 -21.44
N PRO A 95 9.69 -16.19 -21.82
CA PRO A 95 10.11 -16.41 -23.20
C PRO A 95 9.67 -17.79 -23.71
N LYS A 96 9.23 -17.86 -24.97
CA LYS A 96 8.69 -19.09 -25.55
C LYS A 96 9.67 -20.27 -25.47
N GLU A 97 10.97 -20.01 -25.57
CA GLU A 97 12.02 -21.02 -25.46
C GLU A 97 12.02 -21.68 -24.07
N GLU A 98 11.76 -20.89 -23.02
CA GLU A 98 11.68 -21.38 -21.65
C GLU A 98 10.39 -22.17 -21.41
N THR A 99 9.26 -21.70 -21.97
CA THR A 99 8.00 -22.46 -21.95
C THR A 99 8.14 -23.82 -22.64
N LEU A 100 8.78 -23.86 -23.81
CA LEU A 100 9.03 -25.10 -24.56
C LEU A 100 9.97 -26.04 -23.79
N ARG A 101 11.05 -25.50 -23.20
CA ARG A 101 11.98 -26.28 -22.37
C ARG A 101 11.25 -26.92 -21.19
N LYS A 102 10.42 -26.16 -20.47
CA LYS A 102 9.63 -26.68 -19.34
C LYS A 102 8.60 -27.71 -19.77
N LEU A 103 7.95 -27.51 -20.91
CA LEU A 103 7.04 -28.50 -21.49
C LEU A 103 7.77 -29.81 -21.80
N ASP A 104 9.00 -29.73 -22.33
CA ASP A 104 9.80 -30.92 -22.62
C ASP A 104 10.24 -31.66 -21.35
N GLU A 105 10.64 -30.93 -20.31
CA GLU A 105 11.14 -31.51 -19.06
C GLU A 105 10.05 -32.01 -18.12
N ARG A 106 8.94 -31.27 -18.01
CA ARG A 106 7.89 -31.51 -17.00
C ARG A 106 6.63 -32.14 -17.58
N GLY A 107 6.49 -32.13 -18.90
CA GLY A 107 5.27 -32.56 -19.57
C GLY A 107 4.07 -31.73 -19.17
N PHE A 108 2.91 -32.38 -19.02
CA PHE A 108 1.65 -31.70 -18.68
C PHE A 108 1.45 -31.48 -17.17
N VAL A 109 2.35 -31.99 -16.32
CA VAL A 109 2.24 -31.90 -14.87
C VAL A 109 2.33 -30.44 -14.42
N GLN A 110 1.31 -29.99 -13.68
CA GLN A 110 1.15 -28.60 -13.18
C GLN A 110 1.07 -27.49 -14.25
N GLY A 111 1.17 -27.84 -15.53
CA GLY A 111 1.06 -26.89 -16.64
C GLY A 111 -0.38 -26.41 -16.82
N ASN A 112 -0.55 -25.09 -16.87
CA ASN A 112 -1.81 -24.43 -17.22
C ASN A 112 -1.61 -23.64 -18.50
N PHE A 113 -2.44 -23.96 -19.49
CA PHE A 113 -2.41 -23.38 -20.81
C PHE A 113 -3.12 -22.01 -20.81
N TYR A 114 -2.55 -21.05 -21.54
CA TYR A 114 -3.10 -19.72 -21.73
C TYR A 114 -2.97 -19.27 -23.19
N PRO A 115 -3.99 -18.59 -23.74
CA PRO A 115 -3.81 -17.82 -24.96
C PRO A 115 -2.96 -16.58 -24.65
N THR A 116 -2.06 -16.20 -25.55
CA THR A 116 -1.28 -14.97 -25.39
C THR A 116 -2.11 -13.76 -25.79
N ARG A 117 -1.60 -12.57 -25.44
CA ARG A 117 -2.17 -11.31 -25.92
C ARG A 117 -2.26 -11.23 -27.45
N ALA A 118 -1.28 -11.79 -28.16
CA ALA A 118 -1.26 -11.81 -29.62
C ALA A 118 -2.49 -12.53 -30.21
N TYR A 119 -2.94 -13.62 -29.59
CA TYR A 119 -4.17 -14.29 -30.00
C TYR A 119 -5.42 -13.57 -29.49
N LEU A 120 -5.44 -13.19 -28.20
CA LEU A 120 -6.61 -12.58 -27.58
C LEU A 120 -7.03 -11.26 -28.24
N ASP A 121 -6.08 -10.46 -28.72
CA ASP A 121 -6.35 -9.23 -29.46
C ASP A 121 -7.14 -9.45 -30.77
N THR A 122 -7.19 -10.69 -31.28
CA THR A 122 -7.96 -11.03 -32.48
C THR A 122 -9.41 -11.44 -32.20
N VAL A 123 -9.71 -11.85 -30.95
CA VAL A 123 -11.02 -12.39 -30.55
C VAL A 123 -11.72 -11.55 -29.48
N VAL A 124 -11.00 -10.63 -28.82
CA VAL A 124 -11.50 -9.74 -27.78
C VAL A 124 -11.63 -8.32 -28.31
N THR A 125 -12.83 -7.76 -28.20
CA THR A 125 -13.18 -6.42 -28.69
C THR A 125 -13.65 -5.53 -27.53
N PRO A 126 -13.39 -4.21 -27.56
CA PRO A 126 -13.83 -3.28 -26.51
C PRO A 126 -15.34 -3.33 -26.24
N GLU A 127 -16.15 -3.60 -27.26
CA GLU A 127 -17.61 -3.64 -27.21
C GLU A 127 -18.14 -4.77 -26.30
N GLN A 128 -17.34 -5.81 -26.06
CA GLN A 128 -17.67 -6.89 -25.12
C GLN A 128 -17.53 -6.47 -23.65
N TYR A 129 -16.79 -5.39 -23.38
CA TYR A 129 -16.46 -4.93 -22.02
C TYR A 129 -16.77 -3.42 -21.83
N PRO A 130 -18.01 -2.97 -22.14
CA PRO A 130 -18.34 -1.56 -22.10
C PRO A 130 -18.17 -1.02 -20.67
N GLY A 131 -17.38 0.03 -20.53
CA GLY A 131 -17.14 0.68 -19.24
C GLY A 131 -16.29 -0.13 -18.25
N ARG A 132 -15.69 -1.26 -18.65
CA ARG A 132 -14.89 -2.14 -17.78
C ARG A 132 -13.42 -2.23 -18.24
N PRO A 133 -12.64 -1.14 -18.14
CA PRO A 133 -11.29 -1.06 -18.70
C PRO A 133 -10.34 -2.14 -18.15
N TYR A 134 -10.41 -2.44 -16.85
CA TYR A 134 -9.50 -3.40 -16.23
C TYR A 134 -9.91 -4.85 -16.50
N THR A 135 -11.22 -5.12 -16.55
CA THR A 135 -11.71 -6.42 -17.01
C THR A 135 -11.36 -6.66 -18.48
N TYR A 136 -11.41 -5.63 -19.33
CA TYR A 136 -11.00 -5.69 -20.72
C TYR A 136 -9.50 -5.98 -20.87
N GLU A 137 -8.65 -5.33 -20.06
CA GLU A 137 -7.22 -5.62 -20.03
C GLU A 137 -6.92 -7.08 -19.66
N LEU A 138 -7.59 -7.61 -18.62
CA LEU A 138 -7.47 -9.04 -18.29
C LEU A 138 -7.99 -9.93 -19.42
N ALA A 139 -9.11 -9.59 -20.07
CA ALA A 139 -9.62 -10.37 -21.20
C ALA A 139 -8.62 -10.46 -22.36
N ARG A 140 -7.74 -9.46 -22.50
CA ARG A 140 -6.64 -9.43 -23.48
C ARG A 140 -5.37 -10.14 -23.01
N GLY A 141 -5.39 -10.75 -21.84
CA GLY A 141 -4.25 -11.52 -21.33
C GLY A 141 -3.27 -10.69 -20.51
N GLU A 142 -3.64 -9.52 -19.99
CA GLU A 142 -2.75 -8.82 -19.07
C GLU A 142 -2.53 -9.63 -17.78
N PRO A 143 -1.31 -9.59 -17.18
CA PRO A 143 -1.03 -10.28 -15.92
C PRO A 143 -1.92 -9.78 -14.77
N GLN A 144 -2.45 -10.72 -13.97
CA GLN A 144 -3.37 -10.43 -12.87
C GLN A 144 -2.74 -9.60 -11.75
N LEU A 145 -1.44 -9.79 -11.48
CA LEU A 145 -0.67 -9.00 -10.50
C LEU A 145 0.10 -7.84 -11.14
N GLY A 146 -0.20 -7.50 -12.40
CA GLY A 146 0.27 -6.26 -13.00
C GLY A 146 -0.39 -5.07 -12.30
N HIS A 147 0.40 -4.15 -11.76
CA HIS A 147 -0.18 -2.97 -11.11
C HIS A 147 -0.57 -1.89 -12.13
N ARG A 148 -1.51 -1.04 -11.72
CA ARG A 148 -1.76 0.27 -12.33
C ARG A 148 -1.51 1.34 -11.28
N ALA A 149 -0.99 2.48 -11.73
CA ALA A 149 -0.66 3.61 -10.87
C ALA A 149 -1.73 4.70 -10.96
N PHE A 150 -2.03 5.35 -9.84
CA PHE A 150 -3.08 6.35 -9.73
C PHE A 150 -2.64 7.56 -8.91
N GLU A 151 -3.22 8.72 -9.21
CA GLU A 151 -3.12 9.89 -8.35
C GLU A 151 -3.58 9.55 -6.92
N LEU A 152 -2.85 10.01 -5.89
CA LEU A 152 -3.20 9.81 -4.47
C LEU A 152 -4.63 10.23 -4.11
N ARG A 153 -5.17 11.20 -4.85
CA ARG A 153 -6.53 11.72 -4.68
C ARG A 153 -7.63 10.68 -4.85
N ILE A 154 -7.37 9.56 -5.55
CA ILE A 154 -8.35 8.47 -5.67
C ILE A 154 -8.80 7.92 -4.31
N LEU A 155 -7.93 8.01 -3.29
CA LEU A 155 -8.20 7.55 -1.93
C LEU A 155 -9.02 8.55 -1.11
N GLU A 156 -9.13 9.82 -1.53
CA GLU A 156 -9.77 10.86 -0.73
C GLU A 156 -11.27 10.63 -0.57
N ASP A 157 -11.93 10.22 -1.64
CA ASP A 157 -13.37 9.94 -1.63
C ASP A 157 -13.70 8.87 -0.58
N TYR A 158 -12.85 7.85 -0.47
CA TYR A 158 -13.00 6.77 0.48
C TYR A 158 -12.58 7.16 1.90
N ARG A 159 -11.46 7.88 2.08
CA ARG A 159 -11.01 8.33 3.40
C ARG A 159 -12.02 9.29 4.05
N ASN A 160 -12.67 10.15 3.24
CA ASN A 160 -13.53 11.23 3.72
C ASN A 160 -15.00 10.89 3.85
N ASP A 161 -15.44 9.77 3.27
CA ASP A 161 -16.82 9.32 3.37
C ASP A 161 -16.93 8.20 4.42
N PRO A 162 -17.66 8.41 5.54
CA PRO A 162 -17.76 7.46 6.65
C PRO A 162 -18.48 6.15 6.28
N ARG A 163 -19.04 6.05 5.07
CA ARG A 163 -19.63 4.81 4.55
C ARG A 163 -18.56 3.78 4.15
N PHE A 164 -17.32 4.22 3.96
CA PHE A 164 -16.19 3.36 3.63
C PHE A 164 -15.23 3.24 4.80
N GLU A 165 -14.70 2.05 5.00
CA GLU A 165 -13.53 1.84 5.84
C GLU A 165 -12.27 2.08 4.98
N TYR A 166 -11.41 2.98 5.45
CA TYR A 166 -10.10 3.26 4.86
C TYR A 166 -9.03 3.00 5.91
N SER A 167 -8.13 2.07 5.63
CA SER A 167 -6.98 1.79 6.50
C SER A 167 -5.70 1.66 5.70
N THR A 168 -4.60 2.17 6.26
CA THR A 168 -3.26 2.08 5.67
C THR A 168 -2.19 2.07 6.76
N ASN A 169 -1.09 1.38 6.49
CA ASN A 169 0.14 1.44 7.29
C ASN A 169 1.24 2.27 6.59
N ASP A 170 0.88 3.09 5.60
CA ASP A 170 1.77 3.90 4.74
C ASP A 170 2.70 3.08 3.81
N ILE A 171 2.53 1.76 3.76
CA ILE A 171 3.14 0.87 2.75
C ILE A 171 2.04 0.28 1.85
N GLN A 172 0.97 -0.16 2.49
CA GLN A 172 -0.21 -0.73 1.87
C GLN A 172 -1.47 -0.35 2.64
N GLY A 173 -2.61 -0.67 2.05
CA GLY A 173 -3.90 -0.40 2.63
C GLY A 173 -5.02 -1.17 1.98
N GLN A 174 -6.20 -0.95 2.51
CA GLN A 174 -7.43 -1.53 2.00
C GLN A 174 -8.57 -0.53 2.12
N ILE A 175 -9.51 -0.68 1.20
CA ILE A 175 -10.75 0.08 1.14
C ILE A 175 -11.86 -0.94 1.04
N TYR A 176 -12.88 -0.80 1.88
CA TYR A 176 -14.12 -1.53 1.66
C TYR A 176 -15.35 -0.73 2.10
N ALA A 177 -16.49 -0.99 1.47
CA ALA A 177 -17.78 -0.50 1.96
C ALA A 177 -18.38 -1.52 2.95
N HIS A 178 -18.98 -1.05 4.04
CA HIS A 178 -19.73 -1.97 4.91
C HIS A 178 -21.06 -2.34 4.29
N ASP A 179 -21.50 -3.59 4.49
CA ASP A 179 -22.78 -4.09 3.98
C ASP A 179 -23.98 -3.27 4.52
N ASP A 180 -23.87 -2.69 5.72
CA ASP A 180 -24.89 -1.90 6.40
C ASP A 180 -24.75 -0.37 6.19
N ALA A 181 -23.72 0.09 5.47
CA ALA A 181 -23.46 1.52 5.26
C ALA A 181 -24.42 2.19 4.26
N GLY A 182 -25.38 1.45 3.70
CA GLY A 182 -26.32 1.95 2.69
C GLY A 182 -25.64 2.38 1.39
N VAL A 183 -24.44 1.85 1.12
CA VAL A 183 -23.71 2.08 -0.14
C VAL A 183 -24.43 1.34 -1.25
N ARG A 184 -24.67 2.01 -2.37
CA ARG A 184 -25.28 1.41 -3.55
C ARG A 184 -24.37 0.31 -4.10
N SER A 185 -24.94 -0.73 -4.72
CA SER A 185 -24.17 -1.80 -5.36
C SER A 185 -23.12 -1.29 -6.37
N GLU A 186 -23.42 -0.19 -7.06
CA GLU A 186 -22.53 0.45 -8.02
C GLU A 186 -21.35 1.18 -7.35
N GLU A 187 -21.48 1.55 -6.09
CA GLU A 187 -20.46 2.23 -5.28
C GLU A 187 -19.71 1.25 -4.37
N ASN A 188 -20.12 -0.02 -4.32
CA ASN A 188 -19.47 -1.03 -3.51
C ASN A 188 -18.02 -1.25 -3.99
N VAL A 189 -17.11 -1.35 -3.02
CA VAL A 189 -15.67 -1.48 -3.25
C VAL A 189 -15.14 -2.48 -2.24
N TYR A 190 -14.28 -3.37 -2.71
CA TYR A 190 -13.32 -4.09 -1.88
C TYR A 190 -12.02 -4.10 -2.66
N LEU A 191 -11.03 -3.36 -2.19
CA LEU A 191 -9.78 -3.19 -2.93
C LEU A 191 -8.61 -3.07 -1.96
N ARG A 192 -7.58 -3.87 -2.20
CA ARG A 192 -6.27 -3.70 -1.60
C ARG A 192 -5.42 -2.83 -2.50
N PHE A 193 -4.64 -1.96 -1.89
CA PHE A 193 -3.73 -1.08 -2.60
C PHE A 193 -2.39 -1.01 -1.87
N GLY A 194 -1.38 -0.54 -2.57
CA GLY A 194 -0.16 -0.05 -1.97
C GLY A 194 0.30 1.24 -2.60
N PHE A 195 1.57 1.57 -2.39
CA PHE A 195 2.18 2.73 -2.99
C PHE A 195 3.20 2.31 -4.05
N ALA A 196 3.31 3.13 -5.09
CA ALA A 196 4.37 3.05 -6.08
C ALA A 196 5.07 4.41 -6.20
N PHE A 197 6.31 4.40 -6.67
CA PHE A 197 7.12 5.59 -6.84
C PHE A 197 7.53 5.74 -8.30
N GLY A 198 7.35 6.94 -8.84
CA GLY A 198 7.88 7.34 -10.14
C GLY A 198 9.18 8.14 -9.99
N GLU A 199 9.51 8.91 -11.01
CA GLU A 199 10.64 9.85 -10.99
C GLU A 199 10.49 10.88 -9.84
N ASP A 200 11.63 11.42 -9.38
CA ASP A 200 11.71 12.44 -8.32
C ASP A 200 10.99 12.08 -6.99
N ARG A 201 10.83 10.79 -6.70
CA ARG A 201 10.12 10.27 -5.51
C ARG A 201 8.63 10.66 -5.50
N ALA A 202 8.05 10.97 -6.66
CA ALA A 202 6.61 11.11 -6.81
C ALA A 202 5.91 9.82 -6.40
N MET A 203 4.90 9.90 -5.54
CA MET A 203 4.21 8.74 -4.99
C MET A 203 2.81 8.64 -5.56
N PHE A 204 2.45 7.42 -5.91
CA PHE A 204 1.20 7.03 -6.53
C PHE A 204 0.57 5.91 -5.73
N VAL A 205 -0.75 5.75 -5.88
CA VAL A 205 -1.44 4.56 -5.41
C VAL A 205 -1.23 3.47 -6.44
N ALA A 206 -0.92 2.27 -5.99
CA ALA A 206 -0.83 1.09 -6.83
C ALA A 206 -1.95 0.12 -6.47
N ALA A 207 -2.70 -0.34 -7.47
CA ALA A 207 -3.67 -1.40 -7.31
C ALA A 207 -3.42 -2.49 -8.35
N MET A 208 -3.62 -3.74 -7.97
CA MET A 208 -3.43 -4.88 -8.88
C MET A 208 -4.59 -4.93 -9.88
N LEU A 209 -4.28 -5.31 -11.13
CA LEU A 209 -5.27 -5.38 -12.19
C LEU A 209 -6.41 -6.34 -11.84
N TRP A 210 -6.11 -7.44 -11.14
CA TRP A 210 -7.12 -8.34 -10.58
C TRP A 210 -8.11 -7.61 -9.68
N ASP A 211 -7.64 -6.90 -8.64
CA ASP A 211 -8.51 -6.20 -7.69
C ASP A 211 -9.36 -5.13 -8.40
N LEU A 212 -8.76 -4.39 -9.33
CA LEU A 212 -9.45 -3.40 -10.14
C LEU A 212 -10.56 -4.03 -11.02
N SER A 213 -10.32 -5.21 -11.57
CA SER A 213 -11.29 -5.91 -12.42
C SER A 213 -12.53 -6.39 -11.67
N GLN A 214 -12.41 -6.59 -10.34
CA GLN A 214 -13.51 -7.03 -9.47
C GLN A 214 -14.44 -5.88 -9.07
N LEU A 215 -14.05 -4.63 -9.34
CA LEU A 215 -14.87 -3.47 -9.08
C LEU A 215 -16.10 -3.41 -9.99
N SER A 216 -17.14 -2.71 -9.53
CA SER A 216 -18.30 -2.35 -10.36
C SER A 216 -17.86 -1.53 -11.59
N LEU A 217 -18.71 -1.48 -12.61
CA LEU A 217 -18.44 -0.69 -13.82
C LEU A 217 -18.12 0.77 -13.47
N GLU A 218 -18.93 1.37 -12.60
CA GLU A 218 -18.81 2.76 -12.16
C GLU A 218 -17.51 2.99 -11.37
N ALA A 219 -17.13 2.04 -10.50
CA ALA A 219 -15.89 2.12 -9.75
C ALA A 219 -14.67 1.93 -10.67
N GLN A 220 -14.70 1.02 -11.64
CA GLN A 220 -13.62 0.91 -12.63
C GLN A 220 -13.43 2.22 -13.41
N GLN A 221 -14.52 2.86 -13.85
CA GLN A 221 -14.46 4.16 -14.51
C GLN A 221 -13.88 5.25 -13.60
N ARG A 222 -14.28 5.27 -12.32
CA ARG A 222 -13.75 6.22 -11.33
C ARG A 222 -12.23 6.11 -11.17
N TRP A 223 -11.74 4.89 -11.02
CA TRP A 223 -10.30 4.63 -10.94
C TRP A 223 -9.59 5.01 -12.24
N ARG A 224 -10.17 4.67 -13.40
CA ARG A 224 -9.57 4.97 -14.71
C ARG A 224 -9.38 6.47 -14.94
N MET A 225 -10.28 7.31 -14.45
CA MET A 225 -10.14 8.77 -14.54
C MET A 225 -8.95 9.33 -13.74
N ARG A 226 -8.37 8.56 -12.81
CA ARG A 226 -7.22 8.94 -11.97
C ARG A 226 -5.95 8.15 -12.27
N GLU A 227 -6.01 7.26 -13.25
CA GLU A 227 -4.86 6.47 -13.66
C GLU A 227 -3.79 7.36 -14.29
N VAL A 228 -2.54 7.10 -13.96
CA VAL A 228 -1.40 7.80 -14.52
C VAL A 228 -0.60 6.87 -15.43
N ASP A 229 -0.22 7.39 -16.59
CA ASP A 229 0.61 6.67 -17.56
C ASP A 229 2.06 7.14 -17.45
N VAL A 230 2.66 6.86 -16.30
CA VAL A 230 4.08 7.14 -16.02
C VAL A 230 4.75 5.88 -15.49
N PRO A 231 6.04 5.65 -15.80
CA PRO A 231 6.79 4.54 -15.21
C PRO A 231 6.78 4.63 -13.68
N THR A 232 6.42 3.53 -13.03
CA THR A 232 6.40 3.43 -11.57
C THR A 232 6.88 2.07 -11.09
N SER A 233 7.50 2.07 -9.91
CA SER A 233 7.92 0.86 -9.22
C SER A 233 7.16 0.72 -7.90
N LEU A 234 6.64 -0.47 -7.63
CA LEU A 234 5.96 -0.76 -6.36
C LEU A 234 6.91 -0.55 -5.18
N HIS A 235 6.36 -0.09 -4.05
CA HIS A 235 7.07 -0.09 -2.79
C HIS A 235 7.57 -1.52 -2.48
N PRO A 236 8.85 -1.72 -2.10
CA PRO A 236 9.43 -3.06 -2.02
C PRO A 236 8.66 -4.03 -1.12
N ASP A 237 8.26 -3.60 0.08
CA ASP A 237 7.48 -4.45 0.99
C ASP A 237 6.04 -4.70 0.51
N HIS A 238 5.47 -3.79 -0.28
CA HIS A 238 4.17 -4.05 -0.89
C HIS A 238 4.30 -5.07 -2.02
N HIS A 239 5.33 -4.97 -2.86
CA HIS A 239 5.66 -5.98 -3.86
C HIS A 239 5.87 -7.37 -3.23
N ARG A 240 6.62 -7.43 -2.11
CA ARG A 240 6.78 -8.67 -1.34
C ARG A 240 5.45 -9.24 -0.85
N ALA A 241 4.59 -8.41 -0.29
CA ALA A 241 3.27 -8.82 0.18
C ALA A 241 2.38 -9.36 -0.96
N VAL A 242 2.41 -8.71 -2.13
CA VAL A 242 1.73 -9.19 -3.35
C VAL A 242 2.24 -10.56 -3.77
N MET A 243 3.54 -10.82 -3.61
CA MET A 243 4.18 -12.11 -3.88
C MET A 243 4.01 -13.14 -2.74
N GLY A 244 3.23 -12.84 -1.69
CA GLY A 244 2.96 -13.74 -0.57
C GLY A 244 4.08 -13.80 0.47
N HIS A 245 5.03 -12.87 0.46
CA HIS A 245 6.07 -12.74 1.47
C HIS A 245 5.66 -11.74 2.56
N PHE A 246 6.18 -11.93 3.77
CA PHE A 246 6.01 -10.94 4.84
C PHE A 246 6.81 -9.66 4.55
N PRO A 247 6.27 -8.47 4.91
CA PRO A 247 7.04 -7.24 4.98
C PRO A 247 8.24 -7.39 5.92
N GLU A 248 9.35 -6.71 5.62
CA GLU A 248 10.58 -6.80 6.43
C GLU A 248 10.84 -5.54 7.26
N ARG A 249 10.16 -4.43 6.96
CA ARG A 249 10.41 -3.14 7.63
C ARG A 249 9.12 -2.41 7.97
N LEU A 250 9.22 -1.54 8.97
CA LEU A 250 8.13 -0.68 9.39
C LEU A 250 8.05 0.58 8.53
N SER A 251 6.85 1.16 8.43
CA SER A 251 6.74 2.54 7.96
C SER A 251 7.26 3.50 9.03
N LEU A 252 7.67 4.69 8.60
CA LEU A 252 8.16 5.73 9.51
C LEU A 252 7.11 6.16 10.55
N TYR A 253 5.82 6.12 10.17
CA TYR A 253 4.71 6.48 11.05
C TYR A 253 4.45 5.40 12.11
N GLU A 254 4.51 4.13 11.72
CA GLU A 254 4.40 3.01 12.66
C GLU A 254 5.57 2.99 13.63
N ALA A 255 6.80 3.14 13.12
CA ALA A 255 7.99 3.24 13.96
C ALA A 255 7.90 4.41 14.96
N PHE A 256 7.35 5.56 14.57
CA PHE A 256 7.14 6.70 15.47
C PHE A 256 6.19 6.37 16.63
N ILE A 257 5.08 5.69 16.36
CA ILE A 257 4.11 5.26 17.38
C ILE A 257 4.76 4.25 18.34
N MET A 258 5.52 3.29 17.80
CA MET A 258 6.24 2.31 18.62
C MET A 258 7.32 2.97 19.49
N GLU A 259 7.95 4.06 19.04
CA GLU A 259 8.87 4.85 19.88
C GLU A 259 8.13 5.47 21.09
N LEU A 260 6.92 6.01 20.92
CA LEU A 260 6.10 6.54 22.01
C LEU A 260 5.76 5.47 23.05
N GLU A 261 5.26 4.31 22.58
CA GLU A 261 4.94 3.17 23.44
C GLU A 261 6.17 2.70 24.22
N THR A 262 7.31 2.56 23.51
CA THR A 262 8.57 2.13 24.10
C THR A 262 9.06 3.09 25.19
N MET A 263 8.98 4.40 24.95
CA MET A 263 9.36 5.41 25.96
C MET A 263 8.45 5.37 27.20
N ASN A 264 7.16 5.10 27.04
CA ASN A 264 6.26 4.90 28.17
C ASN A 264 6.57 3.64 28.98
N ARG A 265 6.96 2.54 28.31
CA ARG A 265 7.48 1.34 28.98
C ARG A 265 8.78 1.63 29.75
N ILE A 266 9.68 2.42 29.17
CA ILE A 266 10.89 2.88 29.86
C ILE A 266 10.54 3.75 31.08
N ALA A 267 9.60 4.68 30.94
CA ALA A 267 9.15 5.54 32.04
C ALA A 267 8.62 4.70 33.22
N ALA A 268 7.80 3.69 32.94
CA ALA A 268 7.31 2.76 33.95
C ALA A 268 8.46 1.98 34.64
N ALA A 269 9.43 1.48 33.87
CA ALA A 269 10.58 0.73 34.41
C ALA A 269 11.47 1.58 35.34
N ILE A 270 11.57 2.89 35.09
CA ILE A 270 12.30 3.83 35.97
C ILE A 270 11.44 4.39 37.12
N GLY A 271 10.23 3.87 37.32
CA GLY A 271 9.35 4.24 38.42
C GLY A 271 8.64 5.58 38.24
N ARG A 272 8.36 5.99 37.00
CA ARG A 272 7.68 7.26 36.67
C ARG A 272 6.35 7.01 35.95
N PRO A 273 5.41 7.98 36.01
CA PRO A 273 4.29 8.05 35.07
C PRO A 273 4.78 8.01 33.61
N GLY A 274 3.93 7.69 32.65
CA GLY A 274 4.31 7.73 31.23
C GLY A 274 4.88 9.10 30.83
N LEU A 275 5.90 9.13 29.98
CA LEU A 275 6.41 10.39 29.44
C LEU A 275 5.37 11.05 28.52
N PHE A 276 4.60 10.23 27.80
CA PHE A 276 3.49 10.64 26.96
C PHE A 276 2.17 10.14 27.54
N ARG A 277 1.12 10.96 27.50
CA ARG A 277 -0.21 10.59 27.99
C ARG A 277 -0.86 9.48 27.16
N HIS A 278 -0.59 9.47 25.85
CA HIS A 278 -1.11 8.50 24.89
C HIS A 278 0.02 8.00 23.98
N ASP A 279 0.12 6.69 23.76
CA ASP A 279 1.10 6.11 22.81
C ASP A 279 0.57 6.00 21.38
N HIS A 280 -0.76 6.07 21.18
CA HIS A 280 -1.44 5.95 19.89
C HIS A 280 -1.28 4.59 19.18
N SER A 281 -0.92 3.53 19.93
CA SER A 281 -0.78 2.16 19.42
C SER A 281 -2.10 1.56 18.92
N ARG A 282 -3.25 2.00 19.48
CA ARG A 282 -4.59 1.49 19.15
C ARG A 282 -5.51 2.52 18.50
N ASP A 283 -5.12 3.79 18.56
CA ASP A 283 -5.93 4.95 18.19
C ASP A 283 -5.08 5.96 17.38
N ARG A 284 -4.42 5.45 16.34
CA ARG A 284 -3.64 6.28 15.42
C ARG A 284 -4.50 7.44 14.89
N PRO A 285 -4.09 8.71 15.07
CA PRO A 285 -4.84 9.84 14.56
C PRO A 285 -4.96 9.80 13.04
N ARG A 286 -6.14 10.12 12.52
CA ARG A 286 -6.45 10.07 11.09
C ARG A 286 -5.55 10.94 10.23
N GLU A 287 -5.16 12.11 10.72
CA GLU A 287 -4.30 13.07 10.04
C GLU A 287 -2.81 12.71 10.15
N PHE A 288 -2.45 11.70 10.96
CA PHE A 288 -1.09 11.22 11.09
C PHE A 288 -0.82 10.13 10.05
N GLY A 289 -0.46 10.52 8.84
CA GLY A 289 -0.12 9.63 7.72
C GLY A 289 0.29 10.43 6.48
N SER A 290 0.64 9.74 5.40
CA SER A 290 1.01 10.41 4.14
C SER A 290 -0.12 11.30 3.59
N LEU A 291 0.22 12.49 3.07
CA LEU A 291 -0.78 13.39 2.49
C LEU A 291 -1.38 12.81 1.19
N LEU A 292 -2.70 12.60 1.16
CA LEU A 292 -3.41 12.29 -0.08
C LEU A 292 -3.53 13.52 -1.00
N ARG A 293 -3.69 14.70 -0.37
CA ARG A 293 -3.64 16.01 -1.03
C ARG A 293 -2.48 16.82 -0.50
N PRO A 294 -1.46 17.13 -1.31
CA PRO A 294 -0.43 18.07 -0.94
C PRO A 294 -0.98 19.51 -1.01
N THR A 295 -1.82 19.84 -0.04
CA THR A 295 -2.35 21.19 0.17
C THR A 295 -1.85 21.77 1.47
N VAL A 296 -1.85 23.09 1.54
CA VAL A 296 -1.40 23.78 2.75
C VAL A 296 -2.28 23.43 3.96
N LYS A 297 -3.59 23.23 3.76
CA LYS A 297 -4.49 22.80 4.84
C LYS A 297 -4.11 21.42 5.38
N GLU A 298 -4.00 20.41 4.52
CA GLU A 298 -3.68 19.04 4.96
C GLU A 298 -2.31 18.96 5.65
N PHE A 299 -1.32 19.73 5.18
CA PHE A 299 -0.03 19.82 5.86
C PHE A 299 -0.14 20.47 7.24
N ASN A 300 -0.92 21.54 7.38
CA ASN A 300 -1.12 22.19 8.68
C ASN A 300 -1.87 21.27 9.66
N ASP A 301 -2.85 20.50 9.18
CA ASP A 301 -3.57 19.52 9.98
C ASP A 301 -2.62 18.40 10.44
N PHE A 302 -1.79 17.88 9.54
CA PHE A 302 -0.72 16.93 9.89
C PHE A 302 0.23 17.50 10.96
N VAL A 303 0.73 18.74 10.77
CA VAL A 303 1.64 19.39 11.72
C VAL A 303 0.98 19.60 13.08
N ALA A 304 -0.30 20.00 13.11
CA ALA A 304 -1.05 20.16 14.34
C ALA A 304 -1.20 18.83 15.09
N THR A 305 -1.47 17.75 14.37
CA THR A 305 -1.53 16.39 14.91
C THR A 305 -0.17 15.92 15.41
N LEU A 306 0.91 16.16 14.65
CA LEU A 306 2.28 15.81 15.06
C LEU A 306 2.69 16.55 16.34
N ASP A 307 2.44 17.86 16.43
CA ASP A 307 2.69 18.63 17.66
C ASP A 307 1.83 18.13 18.83
N LYS A 308 0.59 17.72 18.55
CA LYS A 308 -0.30 17.15 19.55
C LYS A 308 0.25 15.84 20.09
N MET A 309 0.79 14.96 19.24
CA MET A 309 1.37 13.67 19.61
C MET A 309 2.73 13.79 20.32
N ILE A 310 3.44 14.91 20.15
CA ILE A 310 4.73 15.19 20.80
C ILE A 310 4.54 16.15 21.97
N SER A 311 4.47 17.46 21.69
CA SER A 311 4.57 18.53 22.67
C SER A 311 3.38 18.56 23.62
N ASP A 312 2.17 18.50 23.07
CA ASP A 312 0.96 18.56 23.90
C ASP A 312 0.71 17.22 24.60
N ASN A 313 1.34 16.12 24.16
CA ASN A 313 1.19 14.78 24.73
C ASN A 313 2.12 14.50 25.92
N ILE A 314 3.19 15.27 26.10
CA ILE A 314 4.11 15.10 27.25
C ILE A 314 3.34 15.26 28.57
N ASP A 315 3.41 14.24 29.43
CA ASP A 315 2.81 14.26 30.76
C ASP A 315 3.72 15.01 31.75
N LEU A 316 3.19 16.07 32.35
CA LEU A 316 3.93 16.87 33.33
C LEU A 316 4.11 16.13 34.67
N ALA A 317 3.36 15.04 34.90
CA ALA A 317 3.54 14.18 36.06
C ALA A 317 4.84 13.38 35.98
N PHE A 318 5.34 13.06 34.78
CA PHE A 318 6.62 12.36 34.59
C PHE A 318 7.78 13.05 35.32
N PHE A 319 7.80 14.39 35.31
CA PHE A 319 8.88 15.19 35.87
C PHE A 319 8.86 15.28 37.40
N GLY A 320 7.71 15.04 38.05
CA GLY A 320 7.56 15.20 39.51
C GLY A 320 8.09 16.56 40.01
N ASP A 321 8.91 16.51 41.06
CA ASP A 321 9.57 17.68 41.67
C ASP A 321 10.98 17.94 41.12
N ASP A 322 11.44 17.20 40.10
CA ASP A 322 12.79 17.37 39.55
C ASP A 322 13.00 18.75 38.92
N VAL A 323 11.95 19.30 38.30
CA VAL A 323 11.97 20.61 37.63
C VAL A 323 10.75 21.45 38.04
N ALA A 324 11.00 22.73 38.33
CA ALA A 324 9.94 23.65 38.73
C ALA A 324 9.00 23.95 37.55
N ARG A 325 7.69 23.80 37.76
CA ARG A 325 6.64 24.04 36.75
C ARG A 325 6.44 25.50 36.38
N GLU A 326 6.89 26.41 37.23
CA GLU A 326 6.72 27.85 37.07
C GLU A 326 8.08 28.53 37.15
N ARG A 327 8.23 29.65 36.44
CA ARG A 327 9.37 30.56 36.57
C ARG A 327 8.92 31.91 37.09
N ARG A 328 9.74 32.49 37.94
CA ARG A 328 9.57 33.86 38.43
C ARG A 328 10.07 34.83 37.36
N ILE A 329 9.23 35.79 36.99
CA ILE A 329 9.57 36.92 36.10
C ILE A 329 9.37 38.19 36.89
N ASP A 330 10.46 38.90 37.17
CA ASP A 330 10.38 40.21 37.81
C ASP A 330 9.79 41.22 36.83
N VAL A 331 8.90 42.09 37.33
CA VAL A 331 8.19 43.10 36.54
C VAL A 331 8.79 44.48 36.82
N GLU A 332 8.92 45.31 35.79
CA GLU A 332 9.31 46.72 35.96
C GLU A 332 8.35 47.42 36.93
N GLY A 333 8.88 47.98 38.01
CA GLY A 333 8.10 48.64 39.06
C GLY A 333 8.08 47.95 40.43
N GLY A 334 8.77 46.81 40.58
CA GLY A 334 8.88 46.12 41.87
C GLY A 334 7.72 45.15 42.09
N GLY A 335 7.92 43.91 41.65
CA GLY A 335 6.98 42.81 41.78
C GLY A 335 7.47 41.61 40.97
N PHE A 336 6.80 40.47 41.10
CA PHE A 336 7.07 39.32 40.25
C PHE A 336 5.78 38.65 39.80
N ARG A 337 5.79 38.08 38.60
CA ARG A 337 4.74 37.19 38.10
C ARG A 337 5.29 35.78 37.98
N LEU A 338 4.47 34.78 38.32
CA LEU A 338 4.77 33.38 38.06
C LEU A 338 4.23 33.01 36.69
N GLU A 339 5.11 32.52 35.82
CA GLU A 339 4.75 32.07 34.48
C GLU A 339 4.93 30.56 34.38
N ARG A 340 3.88 29.85 33.94
CA ARG A 340 3.92 28.40 33.73
C ARG A 340 4.84 28.07 32.56
N LYS A 341 5.73 27.11 32.76
CA LYS A 341 6.61 26.60 31.72
C LYS A 341 5.86 25.64 30.80
N GLY A 342 6.19 25.66 29.51
CA GLY A 342 5.66 24.71 28.54
C GLY A 342 6.27 23.31 28.72
N SER A 343 5.59 22.28 28.20
CA SER A 343 6.04 20.89 28.27
C SER A 343 7.44 20.67 27.68
N LEU A 344 7.73 21.23 26.51
CA LEU A 344 9.06 21.14 25.89
C LEU A 344 10.15 21.80 26.72
N GLN A 345 9.83 22.89 27.42
CA GLN A 345 10.79 23.57 28.30
C GLN A 345 11.09 22.69 29.52
N LEU A 346 10.07 22.08 30.12
CA LEU A 346 10.24 21.16 31.24
C LEU A 346 11.04 19.92 30.83
N LEU A 347 10.76 19.36 29.66
CA LEU A 347 11.53 18.25 29.09
C LEU A 347 13.01 18.62 28.93
N GLU A 348 13.31 19.77 28.34
CA GLU A 348 14.68 20.23 28.15
C GLU A 348 15.41 20.43 29.48
N GLU A 349 14.80 21.13 30.44
CA GLU A 349 15.40 21.35 31.76
C GLU A 349 15.69 20.01 32.45
N TRP A 350 14.75 19.07 32.39
CA TRP A 350 14.90 17.74 32.99
C TRP A 350 16.03 16.95 32.31
N LEU A 351 16.07 16.92 30.97
CA LEU A 351 17.13 16.24 30.22
C LEU A 351 18.51 16.82 30.54
N ARG A 352 18.65 18.15 30.55
CA ARG A 352 19.93 18.81 30.88
C ARG A 352 20.39 18.55 32.31
N GLN A 353 19.45 18.30 33.23
CA GLN A 353 19.77 17.95 34.62
C GLN A 353 20.14 16.47 34.78
N LYS A 354 19.43 15.56 34.09
CA LYS A 354 19.52 14.10 34.31
C LYS A 354 20.45 13.39 33.34
N PHE A 355 20.78 14.00 32.20
CA PHE A 355 21.61 13.40 31.17
C PHE A 355 22.71 14.37 30.72
N ARG A 356 23.94 13.87 30.65
CA ARG A 356 25.10 14.62 30.14
C ARG A 356 25.65 13.87 28.93
N PRO A 357 25.29 14.25 27.70
CA PRO A 357 25.80 13.58 26.52
C PRO A 357 27.30 13.83 26.36
N ARG A 358 28.00 12.87 25.78
CA ARG A 358 29.39 13.08 25.31
C ARG A 358 29.43 14.12 24.20
N GLU A 359 28.43 14.08 23.32
CA GLU A 359 28.26 15.00 22.19
C GLU A 359 26.89 15.69 22.31
N PRO A 360 26.85 17.02 22.53
CA PRO A 360 25.57 17.72 22.72
C PRO A 360 24.66 17.76 21.50
N ALA A 361 25.23 17.73 20.29
CA ALA A 361 24.52 18.00 19.04
C ALA A 361 23.25 17.14 18.82
N PRO A 362 23.27 15.81 18.98
CA PRO A 362 22.05 15.01 18.78
C PRO A 362 20.89 15.41 19.72
N MET A 363 21.20 15.73 20.98
CA MET A 363 20.18 16.16 21.94
C MET A 363 19.65 17.56 21.61
N ASP A 364 20.53 18.48 21.21
CA ASP A 364 20.12 19.84 20.83
C ASP A 364 19.32 19.84 19.50
N ASP A 365 19.67 19.00 18.53
CA ASP A 365 18.95 18.82 17.27
C ASP A 365 17.55 18.21 17.48
N MET A 366 17.44 17.23 18.38
CA MET A 366 16.16 16.68 18.83
C MET A 366 15.27 17.78 19.42
N LEU A 367 15.79 18.58 20.36
CA LEU A 367 15.03 19.67 20.98
C LEU A 367 14.65 20.75 19.95
N ALA A 368 15.56 21.07 19.03
CA ALA A 368 15.30 21.99 17.93
C ALA A 368 14.17 21.49 17.01
N THR A 369 14.12 20.18 16.75
CA THR A 369 13.06 19.54 15.97
C THR A 369 11.69 19.66 16.64
N PHE A 370 11.59 19.37 17.94
CA PHE A 370 10.32 19.54 18.67
C PHE A 370 9.84 21.00 18.66
N ARG A 371 10.76 21.96 18.85
CA ARG A 371 10.43 23.39 18.73
C ARG A 371 10.02 23.78 17.31
N LYS A 372 10.65 23.20 16.27
CA LYS A 372 10.29 23.42 14.87
C LYS A 372 8.86 22.97 14.59
N VAL A 373 8.48 21.76 15.04
CA VAL A 373 7.10 21.25 14.93
C VAL A 373 6.11 22.21 15.62
N ARG A 374 6.40 22.60 16.88
CA ARG A 374 5.57 23.56 17.63
C ARG A 374 5.43 24.91 16.93
N LYS A 375 6.50 25.41 16.33
CA LYS A 375 6.52 26.67 15.57
C LYS A 375 5.70 26.57 14.28
N LEU A 376 5.83 25.47 13.55
CA LEU A 376 5.06 25.24 12.32
C LEU A 376 3.55 25.20 12.62
N ARG A 377 3.12 24.56 13.71
CA ARG A 377 1.71 24.57 14.14
C ARG A 377 1.15 25.98 14.37
N ASN A 378 1.95 26.90 14.91
CA ASN A 378 1.46 28.24 15.23
C ASN A 378 1.38 29.17 14.01
N LYS A 379 2.08 28.85 12.91
CA LYS A 379 2.14 29.71 11.71
C LYS A 379 0.77 29.94 11.03
N PRO A 380 -0.12 28.93 10.87
CA PRO A 380 -1.43 29.11 10.24
C PRO A 380 -2.43 29.92 11.07
N ALA A 381 -2.29 29.94 12.40
CA ALA A 381 -3.19 30.70 13.27
C ALA A 381 -3.03 32.23 13.14
N HIS A 382 -1.97 32.70 12.48
CA HIS A 382 -1.63 34.13 12.37
C HIS A 382 -1.72 34.70 10.97
N VAL A 383 -1.86 33.87 9.93
CA VAL A 383 -1.96 34.29 8.53
C VAL A 383 -3.13 33.51 7.96
N GLY A 384 -4.15 34.17 7.39
CA GLY A 384 -5.24 33.45 6.71
C GLY A 384 -4.66 32.63 5.56
N VAL A 385 -4.33 31.36 5.81
CA VAL A 385 -3.59 30.55 4.84
C VAL A 385 -4.57 30.01 3.82
N GLY A 386 -4.47 30.48 2.58
CA GLY A 386 -5.23 29.92 1.46
C GLY A 386 -4.94 28.43 1.29
N ASN A 387 -5.94 27.66 0.88
CA ASN A 387 -5.84 26.22 0.68
C ASN A 387 -5.21 25.88 -0.70
N ALA A 388 -3.97 26.31 -0.92
CA ALA A 388 -3.25 26.09 -2.17
C ALA A 388 -2.72 24.65 -2.27
N PHE A 389 -2.71 24.09 -3.48
CA PHE A 389 -2.09 22.83 -3.82
C PHE A 389 -0.65 23.07 -4.31
N ASP A 390 0.31 22.31 -3.79
CA ASP A 390 1.73 22.37 -4.15
C ASP A 390 2.37 20.98 -3.92
N PRO A 391 2.83 20.27 -4.96
CA PRO A 391 3.47 18.96 -4.84
C PRO A 391 4.63 18.92 -3.83
N ASP A 392 5.38 20.02 -3.67
CA ASP A 392 6.50 20.10 -2.72
C ASP A 392 6.06 19.97 -1.26
N ILE A 393 4.76 20.15 -0.97
CA ILE A 393 4.20 19.97 0.36
C ILE A 393 4.34 18.51 0.82
N ALA A 394 4.21 17.53 -0.07
CA ALA A 394 4.41 16.12 0.28
C ALA A 394 5.87 15.85 0.69
N LEU A 395 6.84 16.44 -0.03
CA LEU A 395 8.25 16.33 0.32
C LEU A 395 8.54 16.99 1.68
N LYS A 396 8.01 18.21 1.90
CA LYS A 396 8.13 18.90 3.19
C LYS A 396 7.55 18.08 4.36
N GLN A 397 6.47 17.33 4.13
CA GLN A 397 5.90 16.42 5.13
C GLN A 397 6.86 15.28 5.46
N ARG A 398 7.39 14.61 4.44
CA ARG A 398 8.32 13.47 4.59
C ARG A 398 9.58 13.89 5.36
N ASP A 399 10.20 14.99 4.96
CA ASP A 399 11.39 15.53 5.62
C ASP A 399 11.12 15.86 7.10
N LEU A 400 9.94 16.44 7.39
CA LEU A 400 9.54 16.76 8.76
C LEU A 400 9.30 15.49 9.59
N MET A 401 8.67 14.48 8.99
CA MET A 401 8.39 13.20 9.64
C MET A 401 9.69 12.45 9.96
N GLU A 402 10.67 12.46 9.06
CA GLU A 402 11.99 11.84 9.27
C GLU A 402 12.73 12.51 10.43
N GLN A 403 12.73 13.84 10.47
CA GLN A 403 13.28 14.61 11.57
C GLN A 403 12.57 14.29 12.89
N ALA A 404 11.23 14.24 12.88
CA ALA A 404 10.45 13.96 14.09
C ALA A 404 10.69 12.55 14.63
N TYR A 405 10.76 11.54 13.75
CA TYR A 405 11.14 10.18 14.11
C TYR A 405 12.54 10.12 14.71
N THR A 406 13.52 10.76 14.05
CA THR A 406 14.91 10.80 14.53
C THR A 406 15.01 11.46 15.91
N ALA A 407 14.24 12.52 16.15
CA ALA A 407 14.14 13.18 17.44
C ALA A 407 13.53 12.25 18.52
N LEU A 408 12.43 11.56 18.24
CA LEU A 408 11.85 10.59 19.18
C LEU A 408 12.80 9.42 19.48
N ARG A 409 13.44 8.85 18.44
CA ARG A 409 14.44 7.80 18.62
C ARG A 409 15.59 8.28 19.50
N THR A 410 16.07 9.51 19.30
CA THR A 410 17.12 10.11 20.13
C THR A 410 16.65 10.22 21.59
N LEU A 411 15.41 10.64 21.81
CA LEU A 411 14.82 10.72 23.15
C LEU A 411 14.77 9.35 23.83
N ARG A 412 14.30 8.31 23.12
CA ARG A 412 14.33 6.92 23.62
C ARG A 412 15.75 6.51 24.01
N LEU A 413 16.73 6.73 23.12
CA LEU A 413 18.12 6.34 23.39
C LEU A 413 18.68 7.06 24.62
N ILE A 414 18.33 8.33 24.86
CA ILE A 414 18.69 9.04 26.08
C ILE A 414 18.07 8.35 27.30
N LEU A 415 16.78 8.03 27.27
CA LEU A 415 16.10 7.36 28.39
C LEU A 415 16.67 5.97 28.68
N MET A 416 17.08 5.23 27.65
CA MET A 416 17.72 3.92 27.77
C MET A 416 19.07 3.94 28.50
N ASN A 417 19.71 5.11 28.67
CA ASN A 417 20.92 5.22 29.49
C ASN A 417 20.62 5.10 30.99
N HIS A 418 19.35 5.14 31.41
CA HIS A 418 19.00 4.94 32.81
C HIS A 418 19.25 3.47 33.23
N PRO A 419 19.91 3.20 34.38
CA PRO A 419 20.24 1.82 34.79
C PRO A 419 19.04 0.87 34.87
N LEU A 420 17.87 1.39 35.29
CA LEU A 420 16.63 0.60 35.39
C LEU A 420 15.92 0.37 34.03
N ALA A 421 16.36 1.02 32.95
CA ALA A 421 15.79 0.82 31.62
C ALA A 421 16.39 -0.39 30.87
N ARG A 422 17.43 -1.04 31.42
CA ARG A 422 18.17 -2.12 30.74
C ARG A 422 17.34 -3.34 30.39
N GLU A 423 16.35 -3.65 31.22
CA GLU A 423 15.48 -4.82 31.04
C GLU A 423 14.29 -4.52 30.12
N VAL A 424 14.16 -3.28 29.63
CA VAL A 424 13.07 -2.92 28.71
C VAL A 424 13.39 -3.46 27.33
N GLU A 425 12.62 -4.47 26.92
CA GLU A 425 12.71 -5.05 25.59
C GLU A 425 12.33 -4.03 24.50
N ILE A 426 13.19 -3.91 23.50
CA ILE A 426 13.00 -3.08 22.31
C ILE A 426 12.68 -3.99 21.14
N ASP A 427 11.60 -3.68 20.43
CA ASP A 427 11.23 -4.34 19.18
C ASP A 427 12.43 -4.42 18.22
N SER A 428 12.61 -5.57 17.59
CA SER A 428 13.77 -5.83 16.72
C SER A 428 13.84 -4.82 15.57
N HIS A 429 12.70 -4.40 15.00
CA HIS A 429 12.69 -3.43 13.90
C HIS A 429 13.22 -2.06 14.34
N LEU A 430 12.83 -1.58 15.53
CA LEU A 430 13.33 -0.32 16.09
C LEU A 430 14.80 -0.39 16.53
N ARG A 431 15.25 -1.56 16.98
CA ARG A 431 16.62 -1.81 17.42
C ARG A 431 17.58 -1.91 16.24
N GLU A 432 17.18 -2.63 15.20
CA GLU A 432 17.98 -2.86 13.99
C GLU A 432 17.81 -1.75 12.95
N GLY A 433 16.83 -0.85 13.12
CA GLY A 433 16.56 0.23 12.19
C GLY A 433 15.91 -0.26 10.89
N LEU A 434 15.12 -1.33 10.96
CA LEU A 434 14.36 -1.90 9.83
C LEU A 434 13.13 -1.03 9.56
N ILE A 435 13.38 0.16 9.03
CA ILE A 435 12.36 1.20 8.81
C ILE A 435 12.53 1.77 7.40
N TRP A 436 11.43 1.94 6.68
CA TRP A 436 11.44 2.65 5.41
C TRP A 436 11.62 4.14 5.63
N THR A 437 12.68 4.68 5.02
CA THR A 437 12.92 6.12 4.93
C THR A 437 12.52 6.60 3.53
N PRO A 438 11.81 7.75 3.43
CA PRO A 438 11.22 8.23 2.18
C PRO A 438 12.20 8.77 1.12
#